data_AF-A0A939CK92-F1
#
_entry.id   AF-A0A939CK92-F1
#
_cell.length_a   1.000
_cell.length_b   1.000
_cell.length_c   1.000
_cell.angle_alpha   90.00
_cell.angle_beta   90.00
_cell.angle_gamma   90.00
#
_symmetry.space_group_name_H-M   'P 1'
#
loop_
_entity.id
_entity.type
_entity.pdbx_description
1 polymer ?
#
loop_
_entity_poly.entity_id
_entity_poly.type
_entity_poly.pdbx_seq_one_letter_code
_entity_poly.pdbx_strand_id
1 'polypeptide(L)'
;MKKTQLTQTIKIKDLGKIITGTTPPTVNQQYFGGKYLFIKPSDITENQRYIFDTEITLSDAGYEYQKLKVLPKNSICVVCIGTIGKKMCLTSQTCFTNQQLNSILRRDKKG
;
A
#
# COMPACT_ATOMS: atom_id res chain seq x y z
N MET A 1 36.22 3.28 18.35
CA MET A 1 36.26 2.84 16.92
C MET A 1 34.92 3.13 16.28
N LYS A 2 34.84 4.06 15.31
CA LYS A 2 33.62 4.31 14.52
C LYS A 2 33.49 3.18 13.50
N LYS A 3 32.42 2.38 13.57
CA LYS A 3 32.09 1.40 12.51
C LYS A 3 31.76 2.18 11.24
N THR A 4 32.61 2.07 10.22
CA THR A 4 32.29 2.58 8.87
C THR A 4 31.13 1.76 8.33
N GLN A 5 29.95 2.37 8.19
CA GLN A 5 28.80 1.72 7.59
C GLN A 5 28.96 1.76 6.07
N LEU A 6 29.24 0.61 5.46
CA LEU A 6 29.20 0.46 4.01
C LEU A 6 27.74 0.58 3.56
N THR A 7 27.43 1.57 2.73
CA THR A 7 26.12 1.70 2.08
C THR A 7 26.19 1.14 0.66
N GLN A 8 25.08 0.57 0.20
CA GLN A 8 24.94 0.04 -1.16
C GLN A 8 23.78 0.74 -1.85
N THR A 9 24.00 1.20 -3.08
CA THR A 9 22.95 1.72 -3.96
C THR A 9 22.23 0.55 -4.62
N ILE A 10 20.91 0.49 -4.47
CA ILE A 10 20.04 -0.51 -5.10
C ILE A 10 18.84 0.17 -5.76
N LYS A 11 18.21 -0.47 -6.75
CA LYS A 11 16.99 0.06 -7.36
C LYS A 11 15.79 -0.35 -6.52
N ILE A 12 14.74 0.47 -6.47
CA ILE A 12 13.51 0.17 -5.72
C ILE A 12 12.89 -1.16 -6.16
N LYS A 13 12.92 -1.47 -7.47
CA LYS A 13 12.44 -2.75 -8.01
C LYS A 13 13.17 -3.98 -7.45
N ASP A 14 14.38 -3.79 -6.92
CA ASP A 14 15.16 -4.88 -6.34
C ASP A 14 14.67 -5.20 -4.92
N LEU A 15 13.99 -4.27 -4.25
CA LEU A 15 13.40 -4.45 -2.91
C LEU A 15 12.19 -5.40 -2.91
N GLY A 16 11.46 -5.47 -4.02
CA GLY A 16 10.19 -6.19 -4.06
C GLY A 16 9.36 -5.94 -5.32
N LYS A 17 8.24 -6.65 -5.41
CA LYS A 17 7.25 -6.42 -6.49
C LYS A 17 6.59 -5.07 -6.25
N ILE A 18 6.55 -4.24 -7.28
CA ILE A 18 5.83 -2.96 -7.25
C ILE A 18 4.42 -3.16 -7.80
N ILE A 19 3.41 -2.71 -7.06
CA ILE A 19 2.00 -2.74 -7.46
C ILE A 19 1.45 -1.31 -7.46
N THR A 20 0.89 -0.88 -8.59
CA THR A 20 0.03 0.32 -8.63
C THR A 20 -1.38 -0.07 -8.18
N GLY A 21 -1.95 0.73 -7.28
CA GLY A 21 -3.33 0.56 -6.83
C GLY A 21 -4.36 0.75 -7.95
N THR A 22 -5.63 0.51 -7.64
CA THR A 22 -6.75 0.73 -8.56
C THR A 22 -8.03 0.99 -7.78
N THR A 23 -9.04 1.56 -8.42
CA THR A 23 -10.31 1.90 -7.76
C THR A 23 -11.42 1.10 -8.44
N PRO A 24 -12.23 0.32 -7.70
CA PRO A 24 -13.40 -0.32 -8.29
C PRO A 24 -14.35 0.76 -8.83
N PRO A 25 -15.16 0.47 -9.86
CA PRO A 25 -16.16 1.41 -10.34
C PRO A 25 -17.05 1.88 -9.17
N THR A 26 -16.99 3.17 -8.85
CA THR A 26 -17.72 3.75 -7.69
C THR A 26 -19.23 3.66 -7.85
N VAL A 27 -19.73 3.54 -9.08
CA VAL A 27 -21.13 3.27 -9.38
C VAL A 27 -21.60 1.91 -8.84
N ASN A 28 -20.69 0.95 -8.66
CA ASN A 28 -21.03 -0.37 -8.16
C ASN A 28 -20.77 -0.45 -6.66
N GLN A 29 -21.79 -0.06 -5.89
CA GLN A 29 -21.75 0.01 -4.43
C GLN A 29 -21.44 -1.34 -3.77
N GLN A 30 -21.72 -2.47 -4.44
CA GLN A 30 -21.46 -3.81 -3.89
C GLN A 30 -19.98 -4.08 -3.59
N TYR A 31 -19.06 -3.32 -4.19
CA TYR A 31 -17.61 -3.47 -3.97
C TYR A 31 -17.12 -2.79 -2.69
N PHE A 32 -17.92 -1.94 -2.07
CA PHE A 32 -17.53 -1.12 -0.93
C PHE A 32 -18.26 -1.54 0.35
N GLY A 33 -17.74 -1.15 1.51
CA GLY A 33 -18.37 -1.39 2.82
C GLY A 33 -18.13 -2.80 3.35
N GLY A 34 -16.88 -3.14 3.67
CA GLY A 34 -16.50 -4.41 4.28
C GLY A 34 -15.28 -4.31 5.18
N LYS A 35 -14.47 -5.37 5.22
CA LYS A 35 -13.36 -5.53 6.17
C LYS A 35 -11.97 -5.18 5.60
N TYR A 36 -11.86 -5.01 4.28
CA TYR A 36 -10.56 -4.74 3.65
C TYR A 36 -10.35 -3.24 3.53
N LEU A 37 -9.29 -2.71 4.12
CA LEU A 37 -8.98 -1.29 4.03
C LEU A 37 -8.72 -0.89 2.57
N PHE A 38 -9.23 0.28 2.17
CA PHE A 38 -8.97 0.89 0.86
C PHE A 38 -8.25 2.22 1.05
N ILE A 39 -6.92 2.16 1.02
CA ILE A 39 -6.05 3.29 1.38
C ILE A 39 -5.98 4.30 0.24
N LYS A 40 -6.37 5.54 0.54
CA LYS A 40 -6.22 6.74 -0.30
C LYS A 40 -5.13 7.67 0.27
N PRO A 41 -4.62 8.65 -0.51
CA PRO A 41 -3.67 9.63 0.02
C PRO A 41 -4.21 10.48 1.18
N SER A 42 -5.54 10.62 1.29
CA SER A 42 -6.21 11.31 2.40
C SER A 42 -6.10 10.55 3.72
N ASP A 43 -6.03 9.22 3.68
CA ASP A 43 -5.92 8.38 4.88
C ASP A 43 -4.49 8.39 5.47
N ILE A 44 -3.49 8.86 4.72
CA ILE A 44 -2.09 8.86 5.16
C ILE A 44 -1.73 10.20 5.79
N THR A 45 -1.22 10.13 7.03
CA THR A 45 -0.63 11.27 7.76
C THR A 45 0.88 11.06 7.93
N GLU A 46 1.68 12.13 7.94
CA GLU A 46 3.15 12.04 7.96
C GLU A 46 3.70 11.44 9.27
N ASN A 47 2.94 11.49 10.36
CA ASN A 47 3.33 10.98 11.67
C ASN A 47 2.85 9.55 11.95
N GLN A 48 2.21 8.89 10.98
CA GLN A 48 1.63 7.57 11.16
C GLN A 48 2.34 6.52 10.30
N ARG A 49 3.04 5.61 10.97
CA ARG A 49 3.80 4.55 10.30
C ARG A 49 2.91 3.47 9.69
N TYR A 50 1.83 3.07 10.36
CA TYR A 50 0.93 1.99 9.93
C TYR A 50 -0.50 2.51 9.80
N ILE A 51 -1.21 2.09 8.76
CA ILE A 51 -2.64 2.41 8.56
C ILE A 51 -3.50 1.32 9.19
N PHE A 52 -4.36 1.70 10.14
CA PHE A 52 -5.27 0.78 10.84
C PHE A 52 -6.74 0.94 10.43
N ASP A 53 -7.09 2.11 9.91
CA ASP A 53 -8.42 2.49 9.46
C ASP A 53 -8.32 3.32 8.17
N THR A 54 -9.40 3.31 7.39
CA THR A 54 -9.54 4.09 6.17
C THR A 54 -10.97 4.58 6.06
N GLU A 55 -11.18 5.72 5.41
CA GLU A 55 -12.53 6.27 5.19
C GLU A 55 -13.45 5.30 4.43
N ILE A 56 -12.87 4.54 3.49
CA ILE A 56 -13.58 3.56 2.67
C ILE A 56 -12.95 2.19 2.89
N THR A 57 -13.77 1.15 2.90
CA THR A 57 -13.34 -0.25 2.87
C THR A 57 -13.96 -0.97 1.68
N LEU A 58 -13.36 -2.10 1.27
CA LEU A 58 -13.91 -3.01 0.28
C LEU A 58 -14.65 -4.17 0.94
N SER A 59 -15.72 -4.60 0.29
CA SER A 59 -16.43 -5.85 0.57
C SER A 59 -15.64 -7.07 0.06
N ASP A 60 -16.14 -8.28 0.31
CA ASP A 60 -15.58 -9.50 -0.31
C ASP A 60 -15.71 -9.48 -1.85
N ALA A 61 -16.78 -8.88 -2.40
CA ALA A 61 -16.91 -8.68 -3.85
C ALA A 61 -15.86 -7.69 -4.39
N GLY A 62 -15.58 -6.62 -3.65
CA GLY A 62 -14.52 -5.66 -3.99
C GLY A 62 -13.13 -6.27 -3.93
N TYR A 63 -12.89 -7.13 -2.92
CA TYR A 63 -11.67 -7.93 -2.81
C TYR A 63 -11.48 -8.81 -4.05
N GLU A 64 -12.50 -9.59 -4.43
CA GLU A 64 -12.39 -10.50 -5.57
C GLU A 64 -12.16 -9.75 -6.88
N TYR A 65 -12.85 -8.61 -7.07
CA TYR A 65 -12.65 -7.75 -8.23
C TYR A 65 -11.19 -7.25 -8.34
N GLN A 66 -10.55 -6.97 -7.20
CA GLN A 66 -9.19 -6.41 -7.15
C GLN A 66 -8.10 -7.41 -6.75
N LYS A 67 -8.37 -8.72 -6.67
CA LYS A 67 -7.47 -9.71 -6.05
C LYS A 67 -6.02 -9.70 -6.54
N LEU A 68 -5.77 -9.29 -7.80
CA LEU A 68 -4.42 -9.16 -8.36
C LEU A 68 -3.61 -7.97 -7.81
N LYS A 69 -4.26 -7.06 -7.09
CA LYS A 69 -3.72 -5.85 -6.48
C LYS A 69 -3.68 -5.91 -4.95
N VAL A 70 -3.97 -7.07 -4.37
CA VAL A 70 -3.94 -7.28 -2.93
C VAL A 70 -2.55 -6.98 -2.36
N LEU A 71 -2.52 -6.26 -1.24
CA LEU A 71 -1.31 -5.95 -0.51
C LEU A 71 -1.31 -6.73 0.80
N PRO A 72 -0.31 -7.59 1.07
CA PRO A 72 -0.16 -8.22 2.37
C PRO A 72 0.25 -7.18 3.43
N LYS A 73 0.12 -7.55 4.70
CA LYS A 73 0.66 -6.80 5.85
C LYS A 73 2.16 -6.47 5.65
N ASN A 74 2.59 -5.32 6.15
CA ASN A 74 3.95 -4.79 6.04
C ASN A 74 4.41 -4.43 4.61
N SER A 75 3.47 -4.25 3.68
CA SER A 75 3.76 -3.65 2.38
C SER A 75 3.99 -2.15 2.56
N ILE A 76 4.93 -1.57 1.80
CA ILE A 76 5.21 -0.13 1.81
C ILE A 76 4.30 0.52 0.77
N CYS A 77 3.54 1.54 1.14
CA CYS A 77 2.72 2.33 0.22
C CYS A 77 3.28 3.75 0.11
N VAL A 78 3.41 4.27 -1.11
CA VAL A 78 3.94 5.59 -1.40
C VAL A 78 2.96 6.33 -2.30
N VAL A 79 2.59 7.55 -1.91
CA VAL A 79 1.78 8.42 -2.77
C VAL A 79 2.65 8.95 -3.91
N CYS A 80 2.25 8.67 -5.15
CA CYS A 80 3.01 9.02 -6.35
C CYS A 80 2.30 10.07 -7.22
N ILE A 81 1.10 10.51 -6.85
CA ILE A 81 0.34 11.56 -7.56
C ILE A 81 -0.09 12.65 -6.56
N GLY A 82 0.09 13.91 -6.93
CA GLY A 82 -0.25 15.08 -6.10
C GLY A 82 0.83 15.42 -5.07
N THR A 83 0.94 14.62 -3.99
CA THR A 83 1.95 14.80 -2.93
C THR A 83 3.07 13.77 -3.06
N ILE A 84 3.77 13.81 -4.19
CA ILE A 84 4.77 12.80 -4.60
C ILE A 84 5.79 12.58 -3.47
N GLY A 85 5.84 11.35 -2.96
CA GLY A 85 6.83 10.89 -1.99
C GLY A 85 6.74 11.47 -0.58
N LYS A 86 5.83 12.43 -0.32
CA LYS A 86 5.67 13.03 1.02
C LYS A 86 4.92 12.12 1.97
N LYS A 87 3.90 11.43 1.45
CA LYS A 87 3.03 10.55 2.23
C LYS A 87 3.38 9.09 1.96
N MET A 88 3.75 8.38 3.02
CA MET A 88 4.09 6.96 2.98
C MET A 88 3.56 6.27 4.23
N CYS A 89 3.23 4.99 4.09
CA CYS A 89 2.81 4.17 5.22
C CYS A 89 3.14 2.69 5.00
N LEU A 90 3.02 1.90 6.07
CA LEU A 90 2.99 0.45 6.04
C LEU A 90 1.55 -0.06 6.20
N THR A 91 1.22 -1.14 5.51
CA THR A 91 -0.07 -1.83 5.67
C THR A 91 -0.09 -2.59 7.00
N SER A 92 -1.12 -2.41 7.82
CA SER A 92 -1.27 -3.15 9.10
C SER A 92 -1.86 -4.56 8.91
N GLN A 93 -2.57 -4.75 7.81
CA GLN A 93 -3.27 -5.99 7.44
C GLN A 93 -3.38 -6.11 5.92
N THR A 94 -4.00 -7.19 5.44
CA THR A 94 -4.32 -7.35 4.03
C THR A 94 -5.28 -6.26 3.56
N CYS A 95 -4.90 -5.50 2.52
CA CYS A 95 -5.66 -4.33 2.07
C CYS A 95 -5.42 -4.00 0.59
N PHE A 96 -6.04 -2.92 0.13
CA PHE A 96 -5.92 -2.37 -1.22
C PHE A 96 -5.61 -0.87 -1.18
N THR A 97 -5.15 -0.33 -2.30
CA THR A 97 -4.80 1.09 -2.44
C THR A 97 -5.44 1.69 -3.68
N ASN A 98 -5.70 3.00 -3.60
CA ASN A 98 -6.11 3.81 -4.74
C ASN A 98 -5.01 3.92 -5.82
N GLN A 99 -5.40 4.26 -7.05
CA GLN A 99 -4.50 4.45 -8.21
C GLN A 99 -3.38 5.49 -8.00
N GLN A 100 -3.52 6.38 -7.01
CA GLN A 100 -2.52 7.39 -6.67
C GLN A 100 -1.32 6.83 -5.91
N LEU A 101 -1.35 5.56 -5.49
CA LEU A 101 -0.28 4.93 -4.71
C LEU A 101 0.42 3.81 -5.48
N ASN A 102 1.73 3.75 -5.29
CA ASN A 102 2.56 2.60 -5.62
C ASN A 102 2.97 1.88 -4.34
N SER A 103 2.89 0.56 -4.35
CA SER A 103 3.20 -0.27 -3.18
C SER A 103 4.33 -1.25 -3.48
N ILE A 104 5.25 -1.41 -2.53
CA ILE A 104 6.35 -2.36 -2.61
C ILE A 104 6.02 -3.53 -1.68
N LEU A 105 5.83 -4.70 -2.29
CA LEU A 105 5.59 -5.94 -1.57
C LEU A 105 6.96 -6.47 -1.13
N ARG A 106 7.19 -6.53 0.18
CA ARG A 106 8.43 -7.08 0.71
C ARG A 106 8.58 -8.51 0.23
N ARG A 107 9.74 -8.83 -0.33
CA ARG A 107 10.14 -10.21 -0.58
C ARG A 107 10.40 -10.86 0.77
N ASP A 108 9.78 -12.00 1.06
CA ASP A 108 10.18 -12.78 2.23
C ASP A 108 11.67 -13.07 2.12
N LYS A 109 12.41 -12.81 3.20
CA LYS A 109 13.76 -13.34 3.31
C LYS A 109 13.58 -14.85 3.36
N LYS A 110 13.99 -15.57 2.30
CA LYS A 110 14.38 -16.97 2.48
C LYS A 110 15.52 -16.91 3.50
N GLY A 111 15.22 -17.37 4.73
CA GLY A 111 16.22 -17.62 5.76
C GLY A 111 17.22 -18.66 5.28
#